data_AF-A0A7Z9WD23-F1
#
_entry.id   AF-A0A7Z9WD23-F1
#
_cell.length_a   1.000
_cell.length_b   1.000
_cell.length_c   1.000
_cell.angle_alpha   90.00
_cell.angle_beta   90.00
_cell.angle_gamma   90.00
#
_symmetry.space_group_name_H-M   'P 1'
#
loop_
_entity.id
_entity.type
_entity.pdbx_description
1 polymer ?
#
loop_
_entity_poly.entity_id
_entity_poly.type
_entity_poly.pdbx_seq_one_letter_code
_entity_poly.pdbx_strand_id
1 'polypeptide(L)'
;AKQVIMQRLKEAERDMVYDDYKDRKGEIINGIVQRFDRGSIIVNLGRTEAELPPREQIPRENYRQGDRIRAYVLEVRQYSRGPQIILSRTHPNFLSALFESEVPEIAEGTVRIVQVAREPGSRSKIAVESKDPDVDPVGACVGMKGSRVQSVVQELRGEKIDIVTYDPDPAKFICNALAPAEIVRVIVDEENRSMEVVVPDDQLSLAIGKRGQNVRLASKLTGWNLDVISETNYNRALKEGFQSLLDLEGVTEKLAIQLYEEGFRSAADLAGATEEDILPVEGMDEEKARALILSAGEYVRKKAEEAAAKTEMELVHEVGAVTEDMGEAPSIEQGNSNNEQG
;
A
#
# COMPACT_ATOMS: atom_id res chain seq x y z
N ALA A 1 17.30 -57.99 4.47
CA ALA A 1 18.58 -57.25 4.43
C ALA A 1 18.58 -56.10 3.40
N LYS A 2 18.42 -56.38 2.09
CA LYS A 2 18.47 -55.34 1.02
C LYS A 2 17.48 -54.18 1.21
N GLN A 3 16.26 -54.46 1.66
CA GLN A 3 15.22 -53.44 1.88
C GLN A 3 15.54 -52.51 3.06
N VAL A 4 16.13 -53.04 4.13
CA VAL A 4 16.52 -52.26 5.33
C VAL A 4 17.72 -51.36 5.03
N ILE A 5 18.68 -51.85 4.22
CA ILE A 5 19.84 -51.05 3.79
C ILE A 5 19.39 -49.90 2.88
N MET A 6 18.51 -50.17 1.91
CA MET A 6 17.93 -49.14 1.03
C MET A 6 17.14 -48.08 1.81
N GLN A 7 16.42 -48.49 2.86
CA GLN A 7 15.68 -47.56 3.72
C GLN A 7 16.63 -46.66 4.51
N ARG A 8 17.65 -47.22 5.16
CA ARG A 8 18.67 -46.43 5.89
C ARG A 8 19.46 -45.50 4.98
N LEU A 9 19.74 -45.91 3.74
CA LEU A 9 20.41 -45.06 2.76
C LEU A 9 19.56 -43.83 2.39
N LYS A 10 18.25 -44.03 2.18
CA LYS A 10 17.31 -42.92 1.91
C LYS A 10 17.10 -42.01 3.12
N GLU A 11 17.11 -42.56 4.33
CA GLU A 11 17.04 -41.77 5.57
C GLU A 11 18.28 -40.88 5.71
N ALA A 12 19.49 -41.44 5.53
CA ALA A 12 20.73 -40.67 5.55
C ALA A 12 20.79 -39.59 4.45
N GLU A 13 20.31 -39.89 3.23
CA GLU A 13 20.23 -38.91 2.15
C GLU A 13 19.28 -37.74 2.49
N ARG A 14 18.14 -38.03 3.12
CA ARG A 14 17.18 -37.01 3.55
C ARG A 14 17.73 -36.11 4.65
N ASP A 15 18.40 -36.69 5.64
CA ASP A 15 18.99 -35.92 6.74
C ASP A 15 20.10 -35.00 6.22
N MET A 16 20.93 -35.50 5.29
CA MET A 16 21.95 -34.70 4.61
C MET A 16 21.36 -33.53 3.82
N VAL A 17 20.24 -33.74 3.11
CA VAL A 17 19.54 -32.65 2.42
C VAL A 17 18.96 -31.64 3.41
N TYR A 18 18.42 -32.07 4.54
CA TYR A 18 17.92 -31.13 5.54
C TYR A 18 19.06 -30.28 6.10
N ASP A 19 20.18 -30.90 6.46
CA ASP A 19 21.36 -30.20 6.98
C ASP A 19 21.97 -29.22 5.97
N ASP A 20 21.95 -29.54 4.67
CA ASP A 20 22.42 -28.66 3.59
C ASP A 20 21.57 -27.38 3.43
N TYR A 21 20.29 -27.40 3.84
CA TYR A 21 19.34 -26.32 3.54
C TYR A 21 18.72 -25.64 4.76
N LYS A 22 18.79 -26.22 5.97
CA LYS A 22 18.17 -25.65 7.18
C LYS A 22 18.60 -24.20 7.47
N ASP A 23 19.86 -23.88 7.18
CA ASP A 23 20.45 -22.56 7.44
C ASP A 23 20.33 -21.61 6.24
N ARG A 24 19.77 -22.08 5.12
CA ARG A 24 19.65 -21.32 3.85
C ARG A 24 18.34 -20.56 3.73
N LYS A 25 17.53 -20.53 4.79
CA LYS A 25 16.32 -19.69 4.85
C LYS A 25 16.74 -18.23 4.69
N GLY A 26 16.13 -17.51 3.76
CA GLY A 26 16.54 -16.15 3.45
C GLY A 26 17.34 -16.00 2.17
N GLU A 27 17.86 -17.09 1.61
CA GLU A 27 18.69 -17.04 0.40
C GLU A 27 17.86 -17.12 -0.88
N ILE A 28 18.44 -16.60 -1.97
CA ILE A 28 17.97 -16.91 -3.32
C ILE A 28 18.64 -18.20 -3.80
N ILE A 29 17.82 -19.13 -4.27
CA ILE A 29 18.29 -20.33 -4.93
C ILE A 29 17.89 -20.34 -6.40
N ASN A 30 18.75 -20.98 -7.20
CA ASN A 30 18.52 -21.19 -8.62
C ASN A 30 18.14 -22.65 -8.84
N GLY A 31 17.12 -22.89 -9.66
CA GLY A 31 16.72 -24.24 -10.03
C GLY A 31 16.09 -24.29 -11.41
N ILE A 32 15.66 -25.50 -11.78
CA ILE A 32 15.00 -25.78 -13.06
C ILE A 32 13.59 -26.28 -12.78
N VAL A 33 12.59 -25.68 -13.42
CA VAL A 33 11.21 -26.12 -13.34
C VAL A 33 11.10 -27.55 -13.88
N GLN A 34 10.75 -28.50 -13.02
CA GLN A 34 10.74 -29.91 -13.35
C GLN A 34 9.35 -30.39 -13.72
N ARG A 35 8.32 -29.98 -12.96
CA ARG A 35 6.91 -30.33 -13.22
C ARG A 35 5.98 -29.39 -12.47
N PHE A 36 4.69 -29.52 -12.76
CA PHE A 36 3.61 -28.84 -12.05
C PHE A 36 2.78 -29.89 -11.30
N ASP A 37 2.46 -29.63 -10.05
CA ASP A 37 1.64 -30.52 -9.22
C ASP A 37 0.58 -29.70 -8.48
N ARG A 38 -0.71 -29.93 -8.80
CA ARG A 38 -1.86 -29.21 -8.19
C ARG A 38 -1.72 -27.69 -8.15
N GLY A 39 -1.06 -27.11 -9.16
CA GLY A 39 -0.78 -25.69 -9.28
C GLY A 39 0.55 -25.24 -8.65
N SER A 40 1.19 -26.05 -7.81
CA SER A 40 2.55 -25.82 -7.34
C SER A 40 3.57 -26.07 -8.45
N ILE A 41 4.64 -25.28 -8.47
CA ILE A 41 5.77 -25.49 -9.36
C ILE A 41 6.83 -26.28 -8.59
N ILE A 42 7.18 -27.46 -9.10
CA ILE A 42 8.25 -28.27 -8.53
C ILE A 42 9.56 -27.91 -9.22
N VAL A 43 10.53 -27.47 -8.44
CA VAL A 43 11.81 -26.95 -8.88
C VAL A 43 12.91 -27.93 -8.49
N ASN A 44 13.68 -28.38 -9.47
CA ASN A 44 14.85 -29.21 -9.24
C ASN A 44 16.06 -28.33 -8.88
N LEU A 45 16.67 -28.60 -7.72
CA LEU A 45 17.88 -27.94 -7.22
C LEU A 45 19.16 -28.77 -7.44
N GLY A 46 19.07 -29.84 -8.24
CA GLY A 46 20.14 -30.79 -8.53
C GLY A 46 20.18 -31.95 -7.54
N ARG A 47 20.27 -31.65 -6.23
CA ARG A 47 20.31 -32.66 -5.16
C ARG A 47 18.94 -33.03 -4.60
N THR A 48 17.99 -32.11 -4.67
CA THR A 48 16.64 -32.27 -4.12
C THR A 48 15.63 -31.46 -4.92
N GLU A 49 14.35 -31.68 -4.65
CA GLU A 49 13.25 -30.91 -5.20
C GLU A 49 12.76 -29.88 -4.16
N ALA A 50 12.34 -28.72 -4.64
CA ALA A 50 11.71 -27.67 -3.87
C ALA A 50 10.35 -27.33 -4.46
N GLU A 51 9.45 -26.81 -3.65
CA GLU A 51 8.10 -26.47 -4.04
C GLU A 51 7.89 -24.96 -3.99
N LEU A 52 7.41 -24.39 -5.10
CA LEU A 52 6.90 -23.02 -5.15
C LEU A 52 5.36 -23.08 -5.22
N PRO A 53 4.65 -22.93 -4.09
CA PRO A 53 3.21 -23.09 -4.03
C PRO A 53 2.47 -21.91 -4.69
N PRO A 54 1.20 -22.08 -5.14
CA PRO A 54 0.45 -21.04 -5.86
C PRO A 54 0.38 -19.67 -5.17
N ARG A 55 0.30 -19.67 -3.83
CA ARG A 55 0.21 -18.45 -3.01
C ARG A 55 1.51 -17.64 -3.03
N GLU A 56 2.61 -18.31 -3.30
CA GLU A 56 3.95 -17.76 -3.32
C GLU A 56 4.46 -17.50 -4.75
N GLN A 57 3.62 -17.77 -5.76
CA GLN A 57 3.87 -17.47 -7.17
C GLN A 57 3.36 -16.07 -7.51
N ILE A 58 4.09 -15.36 -8.37
CA ILE A 58 3.64 -14.07 -8.88
C ILE A 58 2.58 -14.32 -9.98
N PRO A 59 1.35 -13.78 -9.88
CA PRO A 59 0.23 -14.16 -10.75
C PRO A 59 0.43 -14.00 -12.27
N ARG A 60 1.38 -13.17 -12.70
CA ARG A 60 1.65 -12.87 -14.12
C ARG A 60 2.86 -13.60 -14.69
N GLU A 61 3.53 -14.40 -13.88
CA GLU A 61 4.68 -15.18 -14.31
C GLU A 61 4.22 -16.50 -14.92
N ASN A 62 4.65 -16.75 -16.15
CA ASN A 62 4.40 -18.00 -16.84
C ASN A 62 5.71 -18.78 -16.90
N TYR A 63 5.74 -19.94 -16.25
CA TYR A 63 6.84 -20.89 -16.31
C TYR A 63 6.45 -22.11 -17.15
N ARG A 64 7.45 -22.70 -17.81
CA ARG A 64 7.36 -23.98 -18.51
C ARG A 64 8.36 -24.97 -17.92
N GLN A 65 8.10 -26.26 -18.16
CA GLN A 65 9.06 -27.29 -17.81
C GLN A 65 10.41 -27.03 -18.53
N GLY A 66 11.50 -27.13 -17.78
CA GLY A 66 12.86 -26.82 -18.26
C GLY A 66 13.29 -25.37 -18.07
N ASP A 67 12.37 -24.45 -17.72
CA ASP A 67 12.73 -23.06 -17.46
C ASP A 67 13.61 -22.94 -16.22
N ARG A 68 14.57 -22.03 -16.27
CA ARG A 68 15.32 -21.61 -15.08
C ARG A 68 14.45 -20.68 -14.23
N ILE A 69 14.49 -20.91 -12.92
CA ILE A 69 13.76 -20.10 -11.95
C ILE A 69 14.67 -19.78 -10.78
N ARG A 70 14.69 -18.49 -10.39
CA ARG A 70 15.26 -18.04 -9.12
C ARG A 70 14.13 -17.93 -8.12
N ALA A 71 14.33 -18.28 -6.85
CA ALA A 71 13.31 -18.05 -5.84
C ALA A 71 13.94 -17.90 -4.46
N TYR A 72 13.22 -17.22 -3.58
CA TYR A 72 13.59 -17.06 -2.18
C TYR A 72 13.24 -18.32 -1.39
N VAL A 73 14.15 -18.81 -0.56
CA VAL A 73 13.87 -19.91 0.38
C VAL A 73 13.04 -19.35 1.53
N LEU A 74 11.73 -19.59 1.47
CA LEU A 74 10.77 -19.12 2.47
C LEU A 74 10.90 -19.93 3.76
N GLU A 75 10.95 -21.25 3.64
CA GLU A 75 11.01 -22.16 4.78
C GLU A 75 11.57 -23.52 4.37
N VAL A 76 12.27 -24.19 5.29
CA VAL A 76 12.71 -25.57 5.13
C VAL A 76 12.08 -26.40 6.24
N ARG A 77 11.17 -27.30 5.88
CA ARG A 77 10.43 -28.15 6.82
C ARG A 77 10.94 -29.56 6.77
N GLN A 78 11.04 -30.21 7.93
CA GLN A 78 11.36 -31.64 8.01
C GLN A 78 10.06 -32.43 8.17
N TYR A 79 9.70 -33.22 7.16
CA TYR A 79 8.58 -34.17 7.25
C TYR A 79 9.09 -35.60 7.36
N SER A 80 8.24 -36.50 7.85
CA SER A 80 8.53 -37.94 7.92
C SER A 80 8.83 -38.59 6.55
N ARG A 81 8.45 -37.93 5.45
CA ARG A 81 8.73 -38.35 4.08
C ARG A 81 9.97 -37.70 3.46
N GLY A 82 10.64 -36.79 4.17
CA GLY A 82 11.83 -36.05 3.73
C GLY A 82 11.70 -34.54 3.97
N PRO A 83 12.81 -33.79 3.86
CA PRO A 83 12.77 -32.33 3.92
C PRO A 83 12.01 -31.75 2.73
N GLN A 84 11.21 -30.71 2.98
CA GLN A 84 10.50 -29.95 1.98
C GLN A 84 10.99 -28.51 2.03
N ILE A 85 11.55 -28.05 0.91
CA ILE A 85 12.01 -26.68 0.74
C ILE A 85 10.88 -25.91 0.07
N ILE A 86 10.34 -24.92 0.78
CA ILE A 86 9.27 -24.05 0.29
C ILE A 86 9.90 -22.77 -0.23
N LEU A 87 9.58 -22.44 -1.47
CA LEU A 87 10.08 -21.28 -2.18
C LEU A 87 9.03 -20.18 -2.23
N SER A 88 9.48 -18.95 -2.40
CA SER A 88 8.63 -17.81 -2.69
C SER A 88 9.22 -16.90 -3.75
N ARG A 89 8.35 -16.38 -4.60
CA ARG A 89 8.64 -15.25 -5.48
C ARG A 89 7.82 -14.02 -5.12
N THR A 90 6.81 -14.12 -4.25
CA THR A 90 5.97 -12.98 -3.80
C THR A 90 6.51 -12.31 -2.54
N HIS A 91 7.31 -13.00 -1.73
CA HIS A 91 7.80 -12.47 -0.46
C HIS A 91 8.63 -11.17 -0.64
N PRO A 92 8.48 -10.14 0.22
CA PRO A 92 9.24 -8.89 0.12
C PRO A 92 10.76 -9.10 0.12
N ASN A 93 11.26 -9.99 0.99
CA ASN A 93 12.71 -10.29 1.06
C ASN A 93 13.29 -10.90 -0.21
N PHE A 94 12.46 -11.44 -1.12
CA PHE A 94 12.97 -11.85 -2.42
C PHE A 94 13.52 -10.64 -3.19
N LEU A 95 12.82 -9.49 -3.13
CA LEU A 95 13.28 -8.25 -3.74
C LEU A 95 14.58 -7.77 -3.06
N SER A 96 14.63 -7.78 -1.73
CA SER A 96 15.84 -7.41 -0.98
C SER A 96 17.05 -8.25 -1.36
N ALA A 97 16.90 -9.57 -1.41
CA ALA A 97 17.97 -10.48 -1.75
C ALA A 97 18.40 -10.36 -3.24
N LEU A 98 17.49 -9.96 -4.13
CA LEU A 98 17.84 -9.67 -5.52
C LEU A 98 18.72 -8.42 -5.60
N PHE A 99 18.38 -7.37 -4.86
CA PHE A 99 19.21 -6.16 -4.77
C PHE A 99 20.56 -6.43 -4.11
N GLU A 100 20.60 -7.22 -3.04
CA GLU A 100 21.86 -7.64 -2.39
C GLU A 100 22.77 -8.41 -3.36
N SER A 101 22.20 -9.22 -4.25
CA SER A 101 22.97 -9.92 -5.29
C SER A 101 23.47 -8.99 -6.41
N GLU A 102 22.74 -7.91 -6.71
CA GLU A 102 22.99 -7.02 -7.86
C GLU A 102 23.84 -5.78 -7.48
N VAL A 103 23.79 -5.36 -6.22
CA VAL A 103 24.38 -4.11 -5.70
C VAL A 103 25.48 -4.45 -4.68
N PRO A 104 26.77 -4.35 -5.06
CA PRO A 104 27.90 -4.65 -4.17
C PRO A 104 27.86 -3.87 -2.85
N GLU A 105 27.44 -2.61 -2.91
CA GLU A 105 27.36 -1.70 -1.76
C GLU A 105 26.36 -2.20 -0.70
N ILE A 106 25.33 -2.96 -1.10
CA ILE A 106 24.40 -3.62 -0.18
C ILE A 106 25.03 -4.87 0.44
N ALA A 107 25.70 -5.69 -0.36
CA ALA A 107 26.38 -6.90 0.11
C ALA A 107 27.52 -6.59 1.10
N GLU A 108 28.22 -5.48 0.90
CA GLU A 108 29.27 -4.98 1.79
C GLU A 108 28.69 -4.27 3.03
N GLY A 109 27.39 -3.95 3.03
CA GLY A 109 26.69 -3.31 4.12
C GLY A 109 26.92 -1.80 4.26
N THR A 110 27.49 -1.16 3.23
CA THR A 110 27.63 0.30 3.09
C THR A 110 26.27 0.94 2.88
N VAL A 111 25.47 0.36 1.97
CA VAL A 111 24.07 0.71 1.75
C VAL A 111 23.19 -0.34 2.42
N ARG A 112 22.11 0.08 3.05
CA ARG A 112 21.14 -0.81 3.70
C ARG A 112 19.74 -0.58 3.12
N ILE A 113 19.05 -1.67 2.79
CA ILE A 113 17.60 -1.63 2.56
C ILE A 113 16.92 -1.61 3.92
N VAL A 114 16.28 -0.49 4.25
CA VAL A 114 15.60 -0.27 5.53
C VAL A 114 14.24 -0.94 5.53
N GLN A 115 13.48 -0.77 4.45
CA GLN A 115 12.12 -1.29 4.36
C GLN A 115 11.72 -1.57 2.91
N VAL A 116 10.82 -2.55 2.73
CA VAL A 116 10.26 -2.93 1.42
C VAL A 116 8.75 -2.97 1.50
N ALA A 117 8.09 -2.24 0.61
CA ALA A 117 6.66 -2.35 0.35
C ALA A 117 6.43 -2.93 -1.04
N ARG A 118 5.74 -4.07 -1.11
CA ARG A 118 5.65 -4.86 -2.33
C ARG A 118 4.21 -5.18 -2.73
N GLU A 119 3.87 -4.96 -4.00
CA GLU A 119 2.71 -5.57 -4.66
C GLU A 119 3.24 -6.45 -5.82
N PRO A 120 3.46 -7.75 -5.58
CA PRO A 120 4.21 -8.63 -6.47
C PRO A 120 3.68 -8.67 -7.91
N GLY A 121 4.59 -8.56 -8.89
CA GLY A 121 4.26 -8.54 -10.32
C GLY A 121 3.59 -7.25 -10.81
N SER A 122 3.53 -6.22 -9.97
CA SER A 122 3.00 -4.91 -10.34
C SER A 122 3.98 -3.80 -10.01
N ARG A 123 4.11 -3.44 -8.74
CA ARG A 123 4.93 -2.31 -8.30
C ARG A 123 5.40 -2.50 -6.86
N SER A 124 6.60 -2.00 -6.58
CA SER A 124 7.25 -2.10 -5.29
C SER A 124 8.01 -0.81 -4.98
N LYS A 125 8.10 -0.48 -3.70
CA LYS A 125 8.95 0.60 -3.20
C LYS A 125 9.97 0.03 -2.23
N ILE A 126 11.21 0.48 -2.33
CA ILE A 126 12.27 0.15 -1.39
C ILE A 126 12.84 1.44 -0.79
N ALA A 127 13.03 1.44 0.52
CA ALA A 127 13.68 2.53 1.25
C ALA A 127 15.12 2.14 1.54
N VAL A 128 16.06 2.96 1.09
CA VAL A 128 17.50 2.71 1.24
C VAL A 128 18.19 3.85 1.96
N GLU A 129 19.22 3.54 2.72
CA GLU A 129 20.10 4.52 3.35
C GLU A 129 21.56 4.08 3.17
N SER A 130 22.48 5.03 3.32
CA SER A 130 23.91 4.76 3.34
C SER A 130 24.48 5.04 4.72
N LYS A 131 25.39 4.18 5.18
CA LYS A 131 26.23 4.44 6.37
C LYS A 131 27.40 5.36 6.05
N ASP A 132 27.77 5.46 4.77
CA ASP A 132 28.82 6.31 4.27
C ASP A 132 28.20 7.57 3.62
N PRO A 133 28.47 8.78 4.14
CA PRO A 133 27.91 10.02 3.61
C PRO A 133 28.40 10.34 2.18
N ASP A 134 29.52 9.76 1.74
CA ASP A 134 30.05 9.96 0.39
C ASP A 134 29.40 9.03 -0.65
N VAL A 135 28.54 8.11 -0.21
CA VAL A 135 27.85 7.14 -1.07
C VAL A 135 26.36 7.47 -1.16
N ASP A 136 25.88 7.78 -2.36
CA ASP A 136 24.45 7.92 -2.64
C ASP A 136 23.78 6.52 -2.69
N PRO A 137 22.88 6.19 -1.74
CA PRO A 137 22.25 4.88 -1.69
C PRO A 137 21.30 4.64 -2.86
N VAL A 138 20.63 5.67 -3.38
CA VAL A 138 19.71 5.54 -4.52
C VAL A 138 20.53 5.31 -5.79
N GLY A 139 21.55 6.13 -6.03
CA GLY A 139 22.48 5.97 -7.15
C GLY A 139 23.15 4.60 -7.19
N ALA A 140 23.58 4.08 -6.04
CA ALA A 140 24.15 2.73 -5.93
C ALA A 140 23.16 1.64 -6.38
N CYS A 141 21.89 1.74 -5.96
CA CYS A 141 20.88 0.74 -6.33
C CYS A 141 20.40 0.86 -7.78
N VAL A 142 20.37 2.09 -8.32
CA VAL A 142 19.96 2.35 -9.72
C VAL A 142 21.06 1.91 -10.68
N GLY A 143 22.33 2.23 -10.38
CA GLY A 143 23.47 1.97 -11.26
C GLY A 143 23.48 2.87 -12.51
N MET A 144 24.49 2.70 -13.36
CA MET A 144 24.64 3.51 -14.57
C MET A 144 23.40 3.40 -15.47
N LYS A 145 22.71 4.53 -15.68
CA LYS A 145 21.46 4.60 -16.48
C LYS A 145 20.38 3.60 -16.03
N GLY A 146 20.35 3.24 -14.75
CA GLY A 146 19.38 2.29 -14.22
C GLY A 146 19.71 0.82 -14.47
N SER A 147 20.92 0.48 -14.92
CA SER A 147 21.25 -0.90 -15.31
C SER A 147 20.96 -1.93 -14.21
N ARG A 148 21.28 -1.63 -12.95
CA ARG A 148 21.13 -2.57 -11.82
C ARG A 148 19.65 -2.78 -11.49
N VAL A 149 18.89 -1.70 -11.30
CA VAL A 149 17.45 -1.80 -11.06
C VAL A 149 16.72 -2.48 -12.22
N GLN A 150 17.13 -2.24 -13.48
CA GLN A 150 16.53 -2.91 -14.64
C GLN A 150 16.80 -4.42 -14.66
N SER A 151 17.98 -4.89 -14.23
CA SER A 151 18.25 -6.32 -14.05
C SER A 151 17.24 -6.96 -13.08
N VAL A 152 16.96 -6.31 -11.95
CA VAL A 152 16.00 -6.79 -10.95
C VAL A 152 14.55 -6.73 -11.49
N VAL A 153 14.17 -5.65 -12.17
CA VAL A 153 12.86 -5.53 -12.85
C VAL A 153 12.66 -6.67 -13.86
N GLN A 154 13.71 -7.01 -14.62
CA GLN A 154 13.66 -8.08 -15.62
C GLN A 154 13.50 -9.46 -14.97
N GLU A 155 14.19 -9.73 -13.87
CA GLU A 155 14.04 -10.96 -13.09
C GLU A 155 12.60 -11.10 -12.55
N LEU A 156 11.96 -10.00 -12.17
CA LEU A 156 10.56 -9.95 -11.70
C LEU A 156 9.54 -9.73 -12.82
N ARG A 157 9.93 -9.99 -14.08
CA ARG A 157 9.06 -9.94 -15.27
C ARG A 157 8.32 -8.62 -15.45
N GLY A 158 8.97 -7.49 -15.12
CA GLY A 158 8.43 -6.16 -15.34
C GLY A 158 7.71 -5.53 -14.14
N GLU A 159 7.86 -6.09 -12.94
CA GLU A 159 7.48 -5.41 -11.69
C GLU A 159 8.20 -4.05 -11.60
N LYS A 160 7.45 -2.94 -11.51
CA LYS A 160 8.05 -1.60 -11.40
C LYS A 160 8.64 -1.40 -10.01
N ILE A 161 9.84 -0.85 -9.91
CA ILE A 161 10.51 -0.64 -8.62
C ILE A 161 10.84 0.84 -8.48
N ASP A 162 10.33 1.46 -7.41
CA ASP A 162 10.77 2.78 -6.98
C ASP A 162 11.76 2.63 -5.83
N ILE A 163 12.86 3.37 -5.91
CA ILE A 163 13.92 3.37 -4.91
C ILE A 163 13.95 4.76 -4.30
N VAL A 164 13.77 4.85 -2.98
CA VAL A 164 13.65 6.12 -2.26
C VAL A 164 14.63 6.16 -1.10
N THR A 165 15.11 7.35 -0.77
CA THR A 165 15.98 7.56 0.38
C THR A 165 15.16 7.46 1.67
N TYR A 166 15.60 6.63 2.60
CA TYR A 166 15.07 6.61 3.96
C TYR A 166 15.50 7.88 4.70
N ASP A 167 14.60 8.45 5.49
CA ASP A 167 14.89 9.55 6.39
C ASP A 167 14.36 9.20 7.79
N PRO A 168 15.13 9.46 8.87
CA PRO A 168 14.63 9.31 10.23
C PRO A 168 13.46 10.25 10.56
N ASP A 169 13.39 11.41 9.90
CA ASP A 169 12.28 12.35 10.02
C ASP A 169 11.08 11.83 9.21
N PRO A 170 9.96 11.45 9.87
CA PRO A 170 8.80 10.87 9.21
C PRO A 170 8.22 11.74 8.09
N ALA A 171 8.22 13.07 8.25
CA ALA A 171 7.69 13.98 7.24
C ALA A 171 8.54 13.95 5.96
N LYS A 172 9.87 14.01 6.09
CA LYS A 172 10.78 13.87 4.95
C LYS A 172 10.71 12.50 4.32
N PHE A 173 10.60 11.44 5.13
CA PHE A 173 10.53 10.08 4.61
C PHE A 173 9.26 9.87 3.77
N ILE A 174 8.12 10.45 4.18
CA ILE A 174 6.88 10.41 3.39
C ILE A 174 7.02 11.20 2.09
N CYS A 175 7.68 12.36 2.13
CA CYS A 175 8.00 13.11 0.91
C CYS A 175 8.78 12.25 -0.09
N ASN A 176 9.80 11.54 0.39
CA ASN A 176 10.57 10.61 -0.43
C ASN A 176 9.71 9.42 -0.91
N ALA A 177 8.87 8.86 -0.05
CA ALA A 177 8.06 7.67 -0.35
C ALA A 177 6.97 7.92 -1.40
N LEU A 178 6.40 9.13 -1.44
CA LEU A 178 5.37 9.52 -2.41
C LEU A 178 5.93 9.96 -3.77
N ALA A 179 7.25 10.07 -3.90
CA ALA A 179 7.92 10.35 -5.16
C ALA A 179 7.37 9.44 -6.28
N PRO A 180 7.13 10.00 -7.49
CA PRO A 180 7.61 11.29 -7.98
C PRO A 180 6.69 12.51 -7.73
N ALA A 181 5.60 12.38 -6.95
CA ALA A 181 4.70 13.50 -6.71
C ALA A 181 5.35 14.56 -5.79
N GLU A 182 5.22 15.83 -6.16
CA GLU A 182 5.65 16.96 -5.34
C GLU A 182 4.61 17.28 -4.25
N ILE A 183 5.09 17.64 -3.06
CA ILE A 183 4.27 17.86 -1.87
C ILE A 183 4.42 19.30 -1.42
N VAL A 184 3.29 19.95 -1.10
CA VAL A 184 3.25 21.32 -0.59
C VAL A 184 3.43 21.33 0.92
N ARG A 185 2.71 20.44 1.62
CA ARG A 185 2.76 20.34 3.08
C ARG A 185 2.37 18.95 3.56
N VAL A 186 2.84 18.61 4.75
CA VAL A 186 2.49 17.40 5.49
C VAL A 186 2.01 17.82 6.88
N ILE A 187 0.82 17.38 7.25
CA ILE A 187 0.26 17.54 8.59
C ILE A 187 0.38 16.19 9.28
N VAL A 188 1.02 16.17 10.45
CA VAL A 188 1.31 14.94 11.20
C VAL A 188 0.35 14.83 12.37
N ASP A 189 -0.31 13.69 12.48
CA ASP A 189 -1.08 13.27 13.64
C ASP A 189 -0.36 12.07 14.28
N GLU A 190 0.42 12.36 15.33
CA GLU A 190 1.22 11.34 16.02
C GLU A 190 0.37 10.35 16.81
N GLU A 191 -0.78 10.79 17.33
CA GLU A 191 -1.68 9.97 18.14
C GLU A 191 -2.30 8.84 17.31
N ASN A 192 -2.80 9.18 16.13
CA ASN A 192 -3.44 8.22 15.22
C ASN A 192 -2.47 7.57 14.23
N ARG A 193 -1.18 7.94 14.27
CA ARG A 193 -0.16 7.55 13.29
C ARG A 193 -0.63 7.78 11.85
N SER A 194 -1.24 8.93 11.61
CA SER A 194 -1.73 9.38 10.31
C SER A 194 -1.03 10.65 9.87
N MET A 195 -0.97 10.84 8.56
CA MET A 195 -0.52 12.09 7.96
C MET A 195 -1.45 12.50 6.83
N GLU A 196 -1.83 13.77 6.84
CA GLU A 196 -2.50 14.41 5.72
C GLU A 196 -1.43 15.09 4.86
N VAL A 197 -1.37 14.68 3.59
CA VAL A 197 -0.40 15.14 2.63
C VAL A 197 -1.12 16.00 1.60
N VAL A 198 -0.76 17.27 1.55
CA VAL A 198 -1.35 18.20 0.59
C VAL A 198 -0.40 18.34 -0.60
N VAL A 199 -0.97 18.11 -1.78
CA VAL A 199 -0.26 18.18 -3.05
C VAL A 199 -0.90 19.22 -3.98
N PRO A 200 -0.18 19.73 -4.98
CA PRO A 200 -0.80 20.53 -6.03
C PRO A 200 -1.93 19.77 -6.73
N ASP A 201 -2.96 20.47 -7.23
CA ASP A 201 -4.12 19.86 -7.86
C ASP A 201 -3.77 18.96 -9.07
N ASP A 202 -2.73 19.32 -9.84
CA ASP A 202 -2.22 18.53 -10.96
C ASP A 202 -1.44 17.28 -10.53
N GLN A 203 -0.90 17.27 -9.31
CA GLN A 203 -0.14 16.16 -8.74
C GLN A 203 -1.01 15.15 -7.98
N LEU A 204 -2.27 15.48 -7.65
CA LEU A 204 -3.18 14.62 -6.87
C LEU A 204 -3.28 13.20 -7.44
N SER A 205 -3.52 13.09 -8.75
CA SER A 205 -3.64 11.79 -9.44
C SER A 205 -2.34 10.99 -9.39
N LEU A 206 -1.19 11.67 -9.49
CA LEU A 206 0.13 11.04 -9.43
C LEU A 206 0.45 10.53 -8.02
N ALA A 207 0.16 11.34 -7.00
CA ALA A 207 0.36 11.03 -5.60
C ALA A 207 -0.46 9.82 -5.14
N ILE A 208 -1.75 9.78 -5.49
CA ILE A 208 -2.62 8.63 -5.23
C ILE A 208 -2.16 7.42 -6.05
N GLY A 209 -1.88 7.64 -7.34
CA GLY A 209 -1.54 6.59 -8.30
C GLY A 209 -2.75 5.75 -8.73
N LYS A 210 -2.54 4.90 -9.73
CA LYS A 210 -3.61 4.04 -10.28
C LYS A 210 -4.23 3.16 -9.18
N ARG A 211 -5.54 3.34 -8.90
CA ARG A 211 -6.28 2.64 -7.83
C ARG A 211 -5.65 2.82 -6.43
N GLY A 212 -5.02 3.96 -6.17
CA GLY A 212 -4.36 4.22 -4.88
C GLY A 212 -3.08 3.41 -4.65
N GLN A 213 -2.47 2.85 -5.70
CA GLN A 213 -1.30 1.99 -5.53
C GLN A 213 -0.09 2.74 -4.96
N ASN A 214 0.13 4.01 -5.35
CA ASN A 214 1.30 4.76 -4.90
C ASN A 214 1.20 5.09 -3.41
N VAL A 215 0.08 5.68 -2.99
CA VAL A 215 -0.20 6.00 -1.58
C VAL A 215 -0.21 4.74 -0.70
N ARG A 216 -0.77 3.62 -1.17
CA ARG A 216 -0.78 2.35 -0.41
C ARG A 216 0.62 1.77 -0.22
N LEU A 217 1.46 1.83 -1.25
CA LEU A 217 2.86 1.39 -1.14
C LEU A 217 3.65 2.33 -0.22
N ALA A 218 3.46 3.64 -0.33
CA ALA A 218 4.10 4.62 0.55
C ALA A 218 3.68 4.44 2.02
N SER A 219 2.39 4.21 2.27
CA SER A 219 1.85 3.91 3.60
C SER A 219 2.45 2.62 4.19
N LYS A 220 2.52 1.53 3.40
CA LYS A 220 3.20 0.29 3.82
C LYS A 220 4.69 0.46 4.07
N LEU A 221 5.36 1.31 3.29
CA LEU A 221 6.80 1.56 3.38
C LEU A 221 7.15 2.39 4.62
N THR A 222 6.33 3.38 4.94
CA THR A 222 6.57 4.31 6.05
C THR A 222 5.96 3.81 7.35
N GLY A 223 4.93 2.96 7.29
CA GLY A 223 4.16 2.51 8.44
C GLY A 223 3.22 3.59 8.98
N TRP A 224 2.86 4.58 8.16
CA TRP A 224 1.90 5.65 8.46
C TRP A 224 0.65 5.54 7.60
N ASN A 225 -0.49 5.94 8.14
CA ASN A 225 -1.72 6.09 7.37
C ASN A 225 -1.66 7.41 6.61
N LEU A 226 -1.73 7.37 5.28
CA LEU A 226 -1.57 8.55 4.45
C LEU A 226 -2.92 8.92 3.81
N ASP A 227 -3.37 10.14 4.06
CA ASP A 227 -4.43 10.78 3.30
C ASP A 227 -3.83 11.83 2.36
N VAL A 228 -4.28 11.86 1.11
CA VAL A 228 -3.71 12.75 0.09
C VAL A 228 -4.81 13.63 -0.47
N ILE A 229 -4.67 14.93 -0.24
CA ILE A 229 -5.65 15.94 -0.63
C ILE A 229 -4.99 17.00 -1.53
N SER A 230 -5.77 17.61 -2.42
CA SER A 230 -5.25 18.73 -3.21
C SER A 230 -5.26 20.02 -2.42
N GLU A 231 -4.38 20.95 -2.79
CA GLU A 231 -4.32 22.27 -2.17
C GLU A 231 -5.65 23.03 -2.22
N THR A 232 -6.37 22.96 -3.35
CA THR A 232 -7.71 23.57 -3.46
C THR A 232 -8.69 22.99 -2.46
N ASN A 233 -8.72 21.65 -2.32
CA ASN A 233 -9.65 20.99 -1.40
C ASN A 233 -9.26 21.23 0.06
N TYR A 234 -7.97 21.21 0.37
CA TYR A 234 -7.46 21.54 1.70
C TYR A 234 -7.82 22.97 2.11
N ASN A 235 -7.60 23.95 1.22
CA ASN A 235 -7.95 25.34 1.49
C ASN A 235 -9.47 25.55 1.63
N ARG A 236 -10.28 24.75 0.94
CA ARG A 236 -11.74 24.75 1.11
C ARG A 236 -12.13 24.20 2.47
N ALA A 237 -11.58 23.05 2.85
CA ALA A 237 -11.82 22.43 4.14
C ALA A 237 -11.45 23.37 5.31
N LEU A 238 -10.33 24.10 5.20
CA LEU A 238 -9.97 25.13 6.19
C LEU A 238 -11.00 26.26 6.30
N LYS A 239 -11.52 26.76 5.18
CA LYS A 239 -12.55 27.82 5.18
C LYS A 239 -13.87 27.33 5.76
N GLU A 240 -14.30 26.12 5.37
CA GLU A 240 -15.53 25.51 5.87
C GLU A 240 -15.42 25.15 7.36
N GLY A 241 -14.26 24.65 7.79
CA GLY A 241 -13.95 24.41 9.20
C GLY A 241 -14.02 25.69 10.03
N PHE A 242 -13.35 26.76 9.58
CA PHE A 242 -13.42 28.05 10.28
C PHE A 242 -14.86 28.61 10.31
N GLN A 243 -15.61 28.49 9.21
CA GLN A 243 -17.01 28.90 9.20
C GLN A 243 -17.86 28.09 10.19
N SER A 244 -17.60 26.78 10.32
CA SER A 244 -18.32 25.94 11.27
C SER A 244 -18.11 26.38 12.73
N LEU A 245 -16.95 26.94 13.07
CA LEU A 245 -16.69 27.53 14.38
C LEU A 245 -17.53 28.80 14.61
N LEU A 246 -17.62 29.66 13.60
CA LEU A 246 -18.43 30.89 13.67
C LEU A 246 -19.93 30.62 13.77
N ASP A 247 -20.38 29.48 13.25
CA ASP A 247 -21.79 29.08 13.32
C ASP A 247 -22.17 28.49 14.70
N LEU A 248 -21.20 28.23 15.59
CA LEU A 248 -21.47 27.72 16.93
C LEU A 248 -22.09 28.80 17.82
N GLU A 249 -23.06 28.38 18.63
CA GLU A 249 -23.75 29.30 19.53
C GLU A 249 -22.81 29.76 20.65
N GLY A 250 -22.71 31.08 20.84
CA GLY A 250 -21.81 31.68 21.83
C GLY A 250 -20.37 31.88 21.37
N VAL A 251 -20.02 31.48 20.14
CA VAL A 251 -18.70 31.76 19.56
C VAL A 251 -18.71 33.10 18.84
N THR A 252 -17.85 34.02 19.29
CA THR A 252 -17.60 35.28 18.61
C THR A 252 -16.44 35.13 17.63
N GLU A 253 -16.31 36.04 16.67
CA GLU A 253 -15.17 36.04 15.73
C GLU A 253 -13.82 36.06 16.45
N LYS A 254 -13.68 36.85 17.52
CA LYS A 254 -12.47 36.88 18.34
C LYS A 254 -12.17 35.50 18.95
N LEU A 255 -13.20 34.83 19.47
CA LEU A 255 -13.04 33.52 20.09
C LEU A 255 -12.74 32.44 19.04
N ALA A 256 -13.38 32.48 17.87
CA ALA A 256 -13.06 31.56 16.76
C ALA A 256 -11.60 31.68 16.30
N ILE A 257 -11.06 32.89 16.25
CA ILE A 257 -9.63 33.12 15.96
C ILE A 257 -8.75 32.48 17.03
N GLN A 258 -9.07 32.69 18.31
CA GLN A 258 -8.30 32.10 19.41
C GLN A 258 -8.35 30.57 19.40
N LEU A 259 -9.52 29.97 19.15
CA LEU A 259 -9.68 28.53 19.01
C LEU A 259 -8.85 27.98 17.84
N TYR A 260 -8.83 28.70 16.72
CA TYR A 260 -8.04 28.33 15.55
C TYR A 260 -6.53 28.41 15.82
N GLU A 261 -6.08 29.41 16.57
CA GLU A 261 -4.68 29.57 17.00
C GLU A 261 -4.24 28.46 17.95
N GLU A 262 -5.14 27.97 18.81
CA GLU A 262 -4.92 26.82 19.71
C GLU A 262 -5.07 25.47 18.99
N GLY A 263 -5.37 25.45 17.69
CA GLY A 263 -5.35 24.24 16.86
C GLY A 263 -6.72 23.63 16.54
N PHE A 264 -7.82 24.19 17.07
CA PHE A 264 -9.18 23.77 16.72
C PHE A 264 -9.60 24.42 15.39
N ARG A 265 -9.52 23.67 14.29
CA ARG A 265 -9.78 24.18 12.93
C ARG A 265 -11.23 24.04 12.50
N SER A 266 -12.03 23.27 13.23
CA SER A 266 -13.44 23.04 12.91
C SER A 266 -14.30 22.76 14.15
N ALA A 267 -15.63 22.85 13.99
CA ALA A 267 -16.57 22.39 15.02
C ALA A 267 -16.44 20.88 15.30
N ALA A 268 -15.98 20.08 14.33
CA ALA A 268 -15.73 18.65 14.55
C ALA A 268 -14.56 18.42 15.50
N ASP A 269 -13.50 19.23 15.39
CA ASP A 269 -12.34 19.16 16.28
C ASP A 269 -12.75 19.46 17.72
N LEU A 270 -13.59 20.49 17.92
CA LEU A 270 -14.13 20.84 19.24
C LEU A 270 -15.06 19.78 19.83
N ALA A 271 -15.88 19.14 18.99
CA ALA A 271 -16.78 18.07 19.43
C ALA A 271 -16.02 16.83 19.94
N GLY A 272 -14.80 16.60 19.45
CA GLY A 272 -13.92 15.51 19.87
C GLY A 272 -12.95 15.87 21.00
N ALA A 273 -12.86 17.15 21.37
CA ALA A 273 -11.93 17.66 22.37
C ALA A 273 -12.37 17.36 23.81
N THR A 274 -11.42 17.41 24.73
CA THR A 274 -11.69 17.39 26.17
C THR A 274 -11.73 18.81 26.73
N GLU A 275 -12.31 18.97 27.93
CA GLU A 275 -12.30 20.26 28.62
C GLU A 275 -10.88 20.77 28.86
N GLU A 276 -9.94 19.86 29.15
CA GLU A 276 -8.53 20.19 29.40
C GLU A 276 -7.85 20.80 28.17
N ASP A 277 -8.26 20.39 26.96
CA ASP A 277 -7.71 20.90 25.70
C ASP A 277 -8.16 22.35 25.42
N ILE A 278 -9.31 22.77 25.96
CA ILE A 278 -9.94 24.07 25.69
C ILE A 278 -9.62 25.12 26.77
N LEU A 279 -9.35 24.69 28.01
CA LEU A 279 -8.99 25.59 29.11
C LEU A 279 -7.82 26.56 28.85
N PRO A 280 -6.80 26.23 28.03
CA PRO A 280 -5.74 27.16 27.65
C PRO A 280 -6.22 28.39 26.86
N VAL A 281 -7.38 28.30 26.19
CA VAL A 281 -7.93 29.38 25.37
C VAL A 281 -8.34 30.56 26.25
N GLU A 282 -7.92 31.77 25.89
CA GLU A 282 -8.17 32.98 26.68
C GLU A 282 -9.67 33.22 26.94
N GLY A 283 -10.06 33.30 28.21
CA GLY A 283 -11.45 33.57 28.62
C GLY A 283 -12.32 32.32 28.79
N MET A 284 -11.74 31.13 28.64
CA MET A 284 -12.39 29.86 28.94
C MET A 284 -12.35 29.51 30.43
N ASP A 285 -13.44 28.91 30.88
CA ASP A 285 -13.60 28.25 32.18
C ASP A 285 -14.24 26.87 31.92
N GLU A 286 -14.24 25.99 32.92
CA GLU A 286 -14.76 24.62 32.76
C GLU A 286 -16.21 24.58 32.26
N GLU A 287 -17.03 25.56 32.68
CA GLU A 287 -18.44 25.63 32.29
C GLU A 287 -18.60 26.03 30.81
N LYS A 288 -17.85 27.04 30.35
CA LYS A 288 -17.84 27.46 28.94
C LYS A 288 -17.21 26.40 28.03
N ALA A 289 -16.14 25.74 28.47
CA ALA A 289 -15.52 24.67 27.70
C ALA A 289 -16.51 23.52 27.45
N ARG A 290 -17.24 23.09 28.49
CA ARG A 290 -18.33 22.10 28.37
C ARG A 290 -19.43 22.55 27.43
N ALA A 291 -19.89 23.79 27.58
CA ALA A 291 -20.96 24.35 26.75
C ALA A 291 -20.54 24.38 25.26
N LEU A 292 -19.28 24.74 25.00
CA LEU A 292 -18.72 24.79 23.65
C LEU A 292 -18.62 23.39 23.02
N ILE A 293 -18.11 22.39 23.75
CA ILE A 293 -18.03 20.99 23.27
C ILE A 293 -19.44 20.45 22.96
N LEU A 294 -20.43 20.72 23.82
CA LEU A 294 -21.81 20.31 23.61
C LEU A 294 -22.42 20.97 22.37
N SER A 295 -22.24 22.30 22.22
CA SER A 295 -22.72 23.05 21.05
C SER A 295 -22.09 22.52 19.75
N ALA A 296 -20.79 22.25 19.79
CA ALA A 296 -20.04 21.67 18.68
C ALA A 296 -20.58 20.27 18.30
N GLY A 297 -20.81 19.41 19.28
CA GLY A 297 -21.39 18.08 19.07
C GLY A 297 -22.80 18.13 18.46
N GLU A 298 -23.65 19.05 18.91
CA GLU A 298 -24.98 19.25 18.34
C GLU A 298 -24.93 19.77 16.91
N TYR A 299 -24.05 20.74 16.63
CA TYR A 299 -23.83 21.26 15.28
C TYR A 299 -23.39 20.16 14.32
N VAL A 300 -22.40 19.36 14.70
CA VAL A 300 -21.87 18.26 13.89
C VAL A 300 -22.95 17.21 13.62
N ARG A 301 -23.72 16.82 14.65
CA ARG A 301 -24.84 15.88 14.48
C ARG A 301 -25.88 16.41 13.49
N LYS A 302 -26.29 17.67 13.65
CA LYS A 302 -27.26 18.31 12.75
C LYS A 302 -26.75 18.36 11.32
N LYS A 303 -25.48 18.72 11.10
CA LYS A 303 -24.86 18.73 9.77
C LYS A 303 -24.78 17.34 9.15
N ALA A 304 -24.48 16.31 9.94
CA ALA A 304 -24.46 14.93 9.46
C ALA A 304 -25.87 14.46 9.04
N GLU A 305 -26.92 14.81 9.80
CA GLU A 305 -28.31 14.52 9.45
C GLU A 305 -28.76 15.26 8.17
N GLU A 306 -28.40 16.54 8.03
CA GLU A 306 -28.66 17.34 6.82
C GLU A 306 -27.97 16.73 5.59
N ALA A 307 -26.71 16.30 5.73
CA ALA A 307 -25.96 15.66 4.66
C ALA A 307 -26.57 14.31 4.25
N ALA A 308 -26.93 13.46 5.23
CA ALA A 308 -27.55 12.17 4.99
C ALA A 308 -28.90 12.30 4.26
N ALA A 309 -29.75 13.24 4.70
CA ALA A 309 -31.03 13.52 4.05
C ALA A 309 -30.85 14.01 2.60
N LYS A 310 -29.82 14.81 2.33
CA LYS A 310 -29.49 15.28 0.99
C LYS A 310 -29.02 14.15 0.07
N THR A 311 -28.14 13.26 0.57
CA THR A 311 -27.68 12.09 -0.18
C THR A 311 -28.82 11.12 -0.51
N GLU A 312 -29.73 10.89 0.44
CA GLU A 312 -30.92 10.06 0.22
C GLU A 312 -31.83 10.67 -0.86
N MET A 313 -32.03 11.99 -0.83
CA MET A 313 -32.82 12.70 -1.84
C MET A 313 -32.16 12.70 -3.24
N GLU A 314 -30.82 12.78 -3.32
CA GLU A 314 -30.05 12.67 -4.57
C GLU A 314 -30.12 11.25 -5.17
N LEU A 315 -30.01 10.20 -4.35
CA LEU A 315 -30.18 8.81 -4.81
C LEU A 315 -31.59 8.55 -5.34
N VAL A 316 -32.62 9.09 -4.69
CA VAL A 316 -34.01 8.96 -5.15
C VAL A 316 -34.21 9.67 -6.50
N HIS A 317 -33.54 10.80 -6.72
CA HIS A 317 -33.54 11.50 -8.01
C HIS A 317 -32.80 10.73 -9.11
N GLU A 318 -31.64 10.14 -8.82
CA GLU A 318 -30.89 9.31 -9.78
C GLU A 318 -31.66 8.05 -10.19
N VAL A 319 -32.28 7.37 -9.23
CA VAL A 319 -33.11 6.18 -9.51
C VAL A 319 -34.39 6.57 -10.27
N GLY A 320 -35.00 7.71 -9.95
CA GLY A 320 -36.17 8.24 -10.67
C GLY A 320 -35.87 8.59 -12.13
N ALA A 321 -34.73 9.23 -12.41
CA ALA A 321 -34.31 9.59 -13.77
C ALA A 321 -34.02 8.37 -14.65
N VAL A 322 -33.50 7.28 -14.07
CA VAL A 322 -33.29 6.01 -14.80
C VAL A 322 -34.60 5.29 -15.12
N THR A 323 -35.65 5.48 -14.30
CA THR A 323 -36.96 4.88 -14.56
C THR A 323 -37.81 5.61 -15.60
N GLU A 324 -37.62 6.92 -15.80
CA GLU A 324 -38.33 7.69 -16.83
C GLU A 324 -37.79 7.43 -18.26
N ASP A 325 -36.50 7.09 -18.41
CA ASP A 325 -35.87 6.84 -19.72
C ASP A 325 -36.16 5.42 -20.30
N MET A 326 -36.84 4.55 -19.54
CA MET A 326 -37.32 3.23 -20.01
C MET A 326 -38.81 3.23 -20.40
N GLY A 327 -39.44 4.40 -20.47
CA GLY A 327 -40.88 4.60 -20.65
C GLY A 327 -41.39 4.81 -22.08
N GLU A 328 -40.66 4.48 -23.14
CA GLU A 328 -41.21 4.39 -24.50
C GLU A 328 -40.87 3.05 -25.15
N ALA A 329 -41.76 2.07 -25.00
CA ALA A 329 -41.74 0.86 -25.81
C ALA A 329 -42.31 1.18 -27.21
N PRO A 330 -41.64 0.82 -28.32
CA PRO A 330 -42.16 1.09 -29.65
C PRO A 330 -43.38 0.20 -29.92
N SER A 331 -44.49 0.82 -30.29
CA SER A 331 -45.69 0.17 -30.81
C SER A 331 -45.35 -0.69 -32.03
N ILE A 332 -45.55 -2.00 -31.92
CA ILE A 332 -45.41 -2.95 -33.04
C ILE A 332 -46.60 -2.74 -33.98
N GLU A 333 -46.38 -2.09 -35.12
CA GLU A 333 -47.29 -2.13 -36.26
C GLU A 333 -47.39 -3.57 -36.77
N GLN A 334 -48.59 -4.16 -36.67
CA GLN A 334 -48.92 -5.41 -37.35
C GLN A 334 -49.04 -5.13 -38.85
N GLY A 335 -47.95 -5.37 -39.57
CA GLY A 335 -47.93 -5.43 -41.04
C GLY A 335 -48.77 -6.60 -41.54
N ASN A 336 -49.94 -6.26 -42.06
CA ASN A 336 -50.79 -7.12 -42.87
C ASN A 336 -50.10 -7.36 -44.22
N SER A 337 -49.83 -8.61 -44.59
CA SER A 337 -49.53 -8.98 -45.98
C SER A 337 -50.30 -10.24 -46.35
N ASN A 338 -51.50 -10.04 -46.89
CA ASN A 338 -52.19 -10.99 -47.74
C ASN A 338 -51.59 -10.92 -49.15
N ASN A 339 -51.24 -12.10 -49.68
CA ASN A 339 -51.51 -12.61 -51.03
C ASN A 339 -51.50 -11.65 -52.24
N GLU A 340 -50.69 -11.96 -53.25
CA GLU A 340 -51.15 -12.15 -54.65
C GLU A 340 -50.03 -12.66 -55.60
N GLN A 341 -50.34 -13.81 -56.22
CA GLN A 341 -50.13 -14.24 -57.63
C GLN A 341 -48.83 -13.92 -58.40
N GLY A 342 -48.26 -14.98 -59.01
CA GLY A 342 -47.26 -14.92 -60.08
C GLY A 342 -46.50 -16.22 -60.26
#